data_AF-A0A1Y4G7M3-F1
#
_entry.id   AF-A0A1Y4G7M3-F1
#
_cell.length_a   1.000
_cell.length_b   1.000
_cell.length_c   1.000
_cell.angle_alpha   90.00
_cell.angle_beta   90.00
_cell.angle_gamma   90.00
#
_symmetry.space_group_name_H-M   'P 1'
#
loop_
_entity.id
_entity.type
_entity.pdbx_description
1 polymer ?
#
loop_
_entity_poly.entity_id
_entity_poly.type
_entity_poly.pdbx_seq_one_letter_code
_entity_poly.pdbx_strand_id
1 'polypeptide(L)'
;MTRAAAALLAAALVLAVCAACAAQPSRAGKPRSVHGEAVVLLRVPDEIRRSDDRRALFAAYCREVAADAGAEPVYISPVYESSECVTATFRSEMETEELLARLKKDPRVAGASPNYIMSLPKPHKTKAY
;
A
#
# COMPACT_ATOMS: atom_id res chain seq x y z
N MET A 1 42.83 40.66 10.06
CA MET A 1 41.91 39.54 10.39
C MET A 1 42.72 38.26 10.35
N THR A 2 42.83 37.57 11.49
CA THR A 2 43.63 36.34 11.64
C THR A 2 42.93 35.16 10.96
N ARG A 3 43.69 34.24 10.35
CA ARG A 3 43.16 33.05 9.63
C ARG A 3 42.14 32.25 10.44
N ALA A 4 42.21 32.29 11.77
CA ALA A 4 41.26 31.67 12.70
C ALA A 4 39.83 32.24 12.60
N ALA A 5 39.67 33.56 12.41
CA ALA A 5 38.36 34.19 12.31
C ALA A 5 37.63 33.81 11.01
N ALA A 6 38.38 33.62 9.91
CA ALA A 6 37.83 33.19 8.63
C ALA A 6 37.38 31.71 8.67
N ALA A 7 38.12 30.85 9.38
CA ALA A 7 37.77 29.43 9.54
C ALA A 7 36.49 29.24 10.38
N LEU A 8 36.32 30.03 11.43
CA LEU A 8 35.12 30.00 12.28
C LEU A 8 33.86 30.48 11.53
N LEU A 9 33.98 31.52 10.70
CA LEU A 9 32.87 31.99 9.87
C LEU A 9 32.46 30.94 8.82
N ALA A 10 33.43 30.27 8.20
CA ALA A 10 33.17 29.21 7.23
C ALA A 10 32.45 28.01 7.87
N ALA A 11 32.87 27.58 9.06
CA ALA A 11 32.24 26.48 9.77
C ALA A 11 30.79 26.81 10.19
N ALA A 12 30.53 28.03 10.66
CA ALA A 12 29.18 28.48 11.00
C ALA A 12 28.25 28.52 9.78
N LEU A 13 28.76 28.91 8.62
CA LEU A 13 28.00 28.96 7.37
C LEU A 13 27.61 27.54 6.88
N VAL A 14 28.52 26.57 6.99
CA VAL A 14 28.26 25.18 6.60
C VAL A 14 27.20 24.54 7.49
N LEU A 15 27.27 24.76 8.80
CA LEU A 15 26.27 24.24 9.76
C LEU A 15 24.87 24.83 9.53
N ALA A 16 24.79 26.12 9.19
CA ALA A 16 23.51 26.79 8.89
C ALA A 16 22.84 26.23 7.62
N VAL A 17 23.64 25.89 6.59
CA VAL A 17 23.13 25.30 5.35
C VAL A 17 22.62 23.87 5.58
N CYS A 18 23.32 23.07 6.39
CA CYS A 18 22.87 21.72 6.74
C CYS A 18 21.54 21.72 7.50
N ALA A 19 21.34 22.65 8.43
CA ALA A 19 20.09 22.78 9.18
C ALA A 19 18.89 23.20 8.30
N ALA A 20 19.13 24.02 7.27
CA ALA A 20 18.08 24.46 6.35
C ALA A 20 17.62 23.36 5.37
N CYS A 21 18.51 22.42 5.01
CA CYS A 21 18.14 21.26 4.17
C CYS A 21 17.29 20.22 4.91
N ALA A 22 17.46 20.07 6.22
CA ALA A 22 16.70 19.11 7.02
C ALA A 22 15.27 19.58 7.37
N ALA A 23 14.99 20.88 7.23
CA ALA A 23 13.74 21.51 7.66
C ALA A 23 12.78 21.86 6.51
N GLN A 24 12.89 21.21 5.34
CA GLN A 24 11.82 21.35 4.35
C GLN A 24 10.57 20.64 4.87
N PRO A 25 9.46 21.35 5.14
CA PRO A 25 8.20 20.68 5.41
C PRO A 25 7.87 19.90 4.14
N SER A 26 7.86 18.57 4.24
CA SER A 26 7.26 17.72 3.22
C SER A 26 5.83 18.24 3.08
N ARG A 27 5.54 18.98 2.00
CA ARG A 27 4.16 19.29 1.64
C ARG A 27 3.45 17.95 1.60
N ALA A 28 2.64 17.67 2.62
CA ALA A 28 1.82 16.48 2.68
C ALA A 28 0.86 16.59 1.50
N GLY A 29 1.24 15.98 0.37
CA GLY A 29 0.35 15.80 -0.76
C GLY A 29 -0.88 15.03 -0.30
N LYS A 30 -1.98 15.13 -1.05
CA LYS A 30 -3.15 14.29 -0.78
C LYS A 30 -2.70 12.82 -0.65
N PRO A 31 -3.23 12.06 0.33
CA PRO A 31 -2.89 10.66 0.47
C PRO A 31 -3.10 9.95 -0.86
N ARG A 32 -2.06 9.24 -1.32
CA ARG A 32 -2.08 8.53 -2.61
C ARG A 32 -2.80 7.19 -2.51
N SER A 33 -3.00 6.70 -1.29
CA SER A 33 -3.68 5.44 -0.97
C SER A 33 -4.57 5.60 0.25
N VAL A 34 -5.52 4.66 0.40
CA VAL A 34 -6.36 4.54 1.60
C VAL A 34 -5.49 4.00 2.74
N HIS A 35 -5.49 4.71 3.87
CA HIS A 35 -4.77 4.29 5.08
C HIS A 35 -5.32 2.95 5.57
N GLY A 36 -4.42 2.09 6.06
CA GLY A 36 -4.77 0.78 6.61
C GLY A 36 -5.26 -0.24 5.57
N GLU A 37 -5.31 0.08 4.27
CA GLU A 37 -5.82 -0.84 3.25
C GLU A 37 -4.75 -1.35 2.27
N ALA A 38 -4.89 -2.63 1.92
CA ALA A 38 -4.06 -3.28 0.91
C ALA A 38 -4.92 -4.04 -0.09
N VAL A 39 -4.56 -3.92 -1.38
CA VAL A 39 -5.00 -4.85 -2.42
C VAL A 39 -4.02 -6.00 -2.45
N VAL A 40 -4.53 -7.21 -2.28
CA VAL A 40 -3.74 -8.45 -2.21
C VAL A 40 -4.09 -9.35 -3.37
N LEU A 41 -3.07 -10.01 -3.92
CA LEU A 41 -3.19 -11.10 -4.87
C LEU A 41 -2.86 -12.39 -4.12
N LEU A 42 -3.87 -13.24 -3.93
CA LEU A 42 -3.78 -14.49 -3.18
C LEU A 42 -3.70 -15.67 -4.13
N ARG A 43 -2.83 -16.63 -3.83
CA ARG A 43 -2.80 -17.93 -4.49
C ARG A 43 -4.03 -18.71 -4.05
N VAL A 44 -4.76 -19.27 -5.03
CA VAL A 44 -5.93 -20.08 -4.75
C VAL A 44 -5.48 -21.54 -4.64
N PRO A 45 -5.71 -22.22 -3.50
CA PRO A 45 -5.47 -23.65 -3.39
C PRO A 45 -6.29 -24.45 -4.41
N ASP A 46 -5.68 -25.50 -4.96
CA ASP A 46 -6.24 -26.33 -6.02
C ASP A 46 -7.56 -26.99 -5.60
N GLU A 47 -7.65 -27.39 -4.33
CA GLU A 47 -8.83 -27.95 -3.68
C GLU A 47 -9.99 -26.96 -3.60
N ILE A 48 -9.71 -25.67 -3.35
CA ILE A 48 -10.73 -24.63 -3.35
C ILE A 48 -11.20 -24.38 -4.78
N ARG A 49 -10.27 -24.27 -5.72
CA ARG A 49 -10.54 -23.97 -7.13
C ARG A 49 -11.44 -25.01 -7.81
N ARG A 50 -11.21 -26.30 -7.53
CA ARG A 50 -11.98 -27.43 -8.08
C ARG A 50 -13.30 -27.71 -7.35
N SER A 51 -13.55 -27.08 -6.21
CA SER A 51 -14.78 -27.29 -5.43
C SER A 51 -15.99 -26.60 -6.08
N ASP A 52 -17.18 -27.18 -5.91
CA ASP A 52 -18.44 -26.51 -6.25
C ASP A 52 -18.74 -25.36 -5.28
N ASP A 53 -18.25 -25.44 -4.04
CA ASP A 53 -18.39 -24.41 -3.00
C ASP A 53 -17.25 -23.39 -3.00
N ARG A 54 -16.45 -23.32 -4.07
CA ARG A 54 -15.24 -22.50 -4.19
C ARG A 54 -15.37 -21.08 -3.66
N ARG A 55 -16.52 -20.44 -3.87
CA ARG A 55 -16.76 -19.05 -3.42
C ARG A 55 -16.77 -18.96 -1.90
N ALA A 56 -17.48 -19.87 -1.23
CA ALA A 56 -17.56 -19.89 0.22
C ALA A 56 -16.21 -20.28 0.86
N LEU A 57 -15.55 -21.30 0.28
CA LEU A 57 -14.24 -21.76 0.73
C LEU A 57 -13.17 -20.68 0.55
N PHE A 58 -13.12 -20.02 -0.60
CA PHE A 58 -12.18 -18.94 -0.85
C PHE A 58 -12.44 -17.73 0.07
N ALA A 59 -13.71 -17.42 0.37
CA ALA A 59 -14.02 -16.37 1.32
C ALA A 59 -13.55 -16.70 2.75
N ALA A 60 -13.66 -17.96 3.18
CA ALA A 60 -13.13 -18.42 4.45
C ALA A 60 -11.59 -18.33 4.48
N TYR A 61 -10.95 -18.82 3.42
CA TYR A 61 -9.51 -18.72 3.23
C TYR A 61 -9.00 -17.28 3.30
N CYS A 62 -9.65 -16.33 2.61
CA CYS A 62 -9.30 -14.92 2.68
C CYS A 62 -9.43 -14.34 4.11
N ARG A 63 -10.44 -14.75 4.88
CA ARG A 63 -10.60 -14.33 6.28
C ARG A 63 -9.44 -14.81 7.15
N GLU A 64 -9.00 -16.06 6.95
CA GLU A 64 -7.84 -16.61 7.67
C GLU A 64 -6.56 -15.84 7.33
N VAL A 65 -6.27 -15.62 6.03
CA VAL A 65 -5.09 -14.85 5.61
C VAL A 65 -5.12 -13.42 6.16
N ALA A 66 -6.29 -12.76 6.11
CA ALA A 66 -6.43 -11.42 6.65
C ALA A 66 -6.21 -11.40 8.17
N ALA A 67 -6.80 -12.33 8.91
CA ALA A 67 -6.66 -12.42 10.36
C ALA A 67 -5.20 -12.65 10.79
N ASP A 68 -4.47 -13.52 10.11
CA ASP A 68 -3.04 -13.76 10.36
C ASP A 68 -2.19 -12.50 10.14
N ALA A 69 -2.61 -11.63 9.22
CA ALA A 69 -2.00 -10.32 8.99
C ALA A 69 -2.48 -9.24 9.97
N GLY A 70 -3.45 -9.50 10.85
CA GLY A 70 -4.06 -8.50 11.73
C GLY A 70 -5.04 -7.56 10.99
N ALA A 71 -5.76 -8.09 10.01
CA ALA A 71 -6.66 -7.37 9.13
C ALA A 71 -8.00 -8.10 8.97
N GLU A 72 -8.94 -7.47 8.27
CA GLU A 72 -10.20 -8.06 7.83
C GLU A 72 -10.39 -7.89 6.32
N PRO A 73 -11.09 -8.82 5.63
CA PRO A 73 -11.42 -8.65 4.24
C PRO A 73 -12.59 -7.68 4.06
N VAL A 74 -12.40 -6.66 3.22
CA VAL A 74 -13.44 -5.69 2.83
C VAL A 74 -14.09 -6.08 1.51
N TYR A 75 -13.28 -6.66 0.61
CA TYR A 75 -13.73 -7.11 -0.70
C TYR A 75 -12.98 -8.37 -1.12
N ILE A 76 -13.68 -9.28 -1.79
CA ILE A 76 -13.12 -10.52 -2.32
C ILE A 76 -13.64 -10.67 -3.74
N SER A 77 -12.74 -10.73 -4.73
CA SER A 77 -13.13 -10.97 -6.12
C SER A 77 -13.72 -12.37 -6.30
N PRO A 78 -14.59 -12.58 -7.30
CA PRO A 78 -15.06 -13.91 -7.66
C PRO A 78 -13.89 -14.85 -8.00
N VAL A 79 -14.01 -16.11 -7.57
CA VAL A 79 -13.07 -17.20 -7.89
C VAL A 79 -13.69 -18.13 -8.93
N TYR A 80 -12.88 -18.52 -9.92
CA TYR A 80 -13.25 -19.44 -11.00
C TYR A 80 -12.38 -20.68 -10.97
N GLU A 81 -12.80 -21.73 -11.67
CA GLU A 81 -12.03 -22.98 -11.76
C GLU A 81 -10.66 -22.79 -12.43
N SER A 82 -10.46 -21.75 -13.24
CA SER A 82 -9.16 -21.42 -13.84
C SER A 82 -8.32 -20.43 -13.01
N SER A 83 -8.82 -19.95 -11.87
CA SER A 83 -8.15 -18.91 -11.10
C SER A 83 -7.00 -19.47 -10.28
N GLU A 84 -5.77 -19.32 -10.75
CA GLU A 84 -4.56 -19.64 -9.96
C GLU A 84 -4.29 -18.60 -8.85
N CYS A 85 -4.67 -17.35 -9.12
CA CYS A 85 -4.61 -16.26 -8.16
C CYS A 85 -5.87 -15.39 -8.27
N VAL A 86 -6.27 -14.79 -7.16
CA VAL A 86 -7.45 -13.91 -7.07
C VAL A 86 -7.13 -12.70 -6.21
N THR A 87 -7.71 -11.56 -6.56
CA THR A 87 -7.55 -10.33 -5.78
C THR A 87 -8.55 -10.21 -4.64
N ALA A 88 -8.11 -9.67 -3.52
CA ALA A 88 -8.95 -9.23 -2.42
C ALA A 88 -8.46 -7.88 -1.89
N THR A 89 -9.28 -7.21 -1.08
CA THR A 89 -8.89 -6.00 -0.36
C THR A 89 -9.02 -6.24 1.12
N PHE A 90 -7.93 -6.02 1.86
CA PHE A 90 -7.88 -6.15 3.30
C PHE A 90 -7.73 -4.78 3.95
N ARG A 91 -8.31 -4.64 5.15
CA ARG A 91 -8.24 -3.43 5.97
C ARG A 91 -7.73 -3.77 7.37
N SER A 92 -6.90 -2.90 7.93
CA SER A 92 -6.39 -2.96 9.29
C SER A 92 -6.37 -1.56 9.91
N GLU A 93 -6.33 -1.51 11.24
CA GLU A 93 -6.07 -0.28 11.99
C GLU A 93 -4.57 0.10 12.02
N MET A 94 -3.69 -0.77 11.51
CA MET A 94 -2.25 -0.52 11.41
C MET A 94 -1.91 0.42 10.24
N GLU A 95 -0.68 0.95 10.25
CA GLU A 95 -0.12 1.62 9.07
C GLU A 95 -0.04 0.68 7.86
N THR A 96 -0.32 1.21 6.67
CA THR A 96 -0.36 0.43 5.43
C THR A 96 0.97 -0.31 5.17
N GLU A 97 2.10 0.31 5.47
CA GLU A 97 3.44 -0.26 5.32
C GLU A 97 3.64 -1.48 6.22
N GLU A 98 3.13 -1.43 7.46
CA GLU A 98 3.20 -2.55 8.39
C GLU A 98 2.32 -3.70 7.91
N LEU A 99 1.09 -3.42 7.50
CA LEU A 99 0.18 -4.41 6.92
C LEU A 99 0.82 -5.09 5.70
N LEU A 100 1.39 -4.32 4.78
CA LEU A 100 2.08 -4.85 3.61
C LEU A 100 3.30 -5.71 3.97
N ALA A 101 4.06 -5.33 5.01
CA ALA A 101 5.20 -6.11 5.46
C ALA A 101 4.78 -7.47 6.03
N ARG A 102 3.62 -7.55 6.71
CA ARG A 102 3.05 -8.82 7.19
C ARG A 102 2.55 -9.68 6.03
N LEU A 103 1.76 -9.10 5.14
CA LEU A 103 1.20 -9.80 3.98
C LEU A 103 2.28 -10.37 3.06
N LYS A 104 3.37 -9.63 2.80
CA LYS A 104 4.47 -10.09 1.94
C LYS A 104 5.29 -11.25 2.53
N LYS A 105 5.16 -11.54 3.83
CA LYS A 105 5.80 -12.70 4.47
C LYS A 105 4.97 -13.97 4.35
N ASP A 106 3.69 -13.84 4.02
CA ASP A 106 2.78 -14.98 3.92
C ASP A 106 2.96 -15.69 2.55
N PRO A 107 3.30 -16.99 2.52
CA PRO A 107 3.47 -17.73 1.27
C PRO A 107 2.18 -17.84 0.43
N ARG A 108 1.01 -17.65 1.05
CA ARG A 108 -0.30 -17.62 0.38
C ARG A 108 -0.49 -16.35 -0.46
N VAL A 109 0.24 -15.28 -0.15
CA VAL A 109 0.17 -13.99 -0.83
C VAL A 109 1.18 -13.97 -1.98
N ALA A 110 0.68 -13.92 -3.22
CA ALA A 110 1.51 -13.76 -4.42
C ALA A 110 1.97 -12.31 -4.60
N GLY A 111 1.21 -11.34 -4.11
CA GLY A 111 1.56 -9.92 -4.14
C GLY A 111 0.65 -9.07 -3.28
N ALA A 112 1.14 -7.91 -2.84
CA ALA A 112 0.35 -6.95 -2.08
C ALA A 112 0.81 -5.51 -2.38
N SER A 113 -0.14 -4.59 -2.53
CA SER A 113 0.10 -3.16 -2.75
C SER A 113 -0.89 -2.30 -1.96
N PRO A 114 -0.57 -1.01 -1.71
CA PRO A 114 -1.54 -0.08 -1.16
C PRO A 114 -2.80 -0.01 -2.02
N ASN A 115 -3.96 0.27 -1.40
CA ASN A 115 -5.16 0.61 -2.15
C ASN A 115 -5.08 2.07 -2.64
N TYR A 116 -4.59 2.29 -3.87
CA TYR A 116 -4.37 3.62 -4.42
C TYR A 116 -5.68 4.35 -4.75
N ILE A 117 -5.75 5.63 -4.40
CA ILE A 117 -6.88 6.50 -4.74
C ILE A 117 -6.69 6.98 -6.19
N MET A 118 -7.54 6.50 -7.09
CA MET A 118 -7.59 6.94 -8.49
C MET A 118 -8.65 8.02 -8.66
N SER A 119 -8.32 9.09 -9.38
CA SER A 119 -9.26 10.17 -9.74
C SER A 119 -9.46 10.19 -11.24
N LEU A 120 -10.72 10.28 -11.67
CA LEU A 120 -11.02 10.52 -13.08
C LEU A 120 -10.60 11.94 -13.46
N PRO A 121 -9.99 12.14 -14.65
CA PRO A 121 -9.78 13.48 -15.16
C PRO A 121 -11.13 14.17 -15.36
N LYS A 122 -11.15 15.51 -15.25
CA LYS A 122 -12.36 16.28 -15.55
C LYS A 122 -12.84 15.92 -16.96
N PRO A 123 -14.15 15.68 -17.17
CA PRO A 123 -14.66 15.38 -18.50
C PRO A 123 -14.29 16.51 -19.45
N HIS A 124 -13.80 16.16 -20.64
CA HIS A 124 -13.65 17.13 -21.70
C HIS A 124 -15.02 17.74 -22.00
N LYS A 125 -15.10 19.07 -22.13
CA LYS A 125 -16.33 19.73 -22.57
C LYS A 125 -16.64 19.25 -23.99
N THR A 126 -17.48 18.23 -24.13
CA THR A 126 -18.03 17.84 -25.42
C THR A 126 -18.88 19.02 -25.90
N LYS A 127 -18.50 19.67 -26.99
CA LYS A 127 -19.40 20.60 -27.67
C LYS A 127 -20.57 19.76 -28.17
N ALA A 128 -21.77 20.03 -27.67
CA ALA A 128 -22.99 19.52 -28.30
C ALA A 128 -23.03 20.09 -29.73
N TYR A 129 -23.11 19.20 -30.72
CA TYR A 129 -23.35 19.55 -32.12
C TYR A 129 -24.86 19.69 -32.36
#